data_AF-A0A9E0YJY9-F1
#
_entry.id   AF-A0A9E0YJY9-F1
#
_cell.length_a   1.000
_cell.length_b   1.000
_cell.length_c   1.000
_cell.angle_alpha   90.00
_cell.angle_beta   90.00
_cell.angle_gamma   90.00
#
_symmetry.space_group_name_H-M   'P 1'
#
loop_
_entity.id
_entity.type
_entity.pdbx_description
1 polymer ?
#
loop_
_entity_poly.entity_id
_entity_poly.type
_entity_poly.pdbx_seq_one_letter_code
_entity_poly.pdbx_strand_id
1 'polypeptide(L)'
;ADDAAFADIKQQFQTLIDEYGYTEAGKMALLNYAGICYQTGDHDRSLELYQSAHEAFKSNPHFSQLALNGMAYTQAAKGNDQEAISLFQQVVEDGSPALKAQALFQLGMLYSQTGNPEKSRQAYERLVSDFSDSIFAEPARSRISG
;
A
#
# COMPACT_ATOMS: atom_id res chain seq x y z
N ALA A 1 -20.57 12.82 15.64
CA ALA A 1 -20.52 13.68 14.44
C ALA A 1 -19.70 12.97 13.36
N ASP A 2 -18.54 12.42 13.74
CA ASP A 2 -17.66 11.67 12.83
C ASP A 2 -18.31 10.42 12.21
N ASP A 3 -19.13 9.67 12.96
CA ASP A 3 -19.81 8.47 12.44
C ASP A 3 -20.82 8.75 11.31
N ALA A 4 -21.51 9.90 11.37
CA ALA A 4 -22.50 10.27 10.35
C ALA A 4 -21.84 10.72 9.04
N ALA A 5 -20.71 11.44 9.15
CA ALA A 5 -19.91 11.83 7.98
C ALA A 5 -19.26 10.61 7.32
N PHE A 6 -18.78 9.65 8.11
CA PHE A 6 -18.22 8.40 7.59
C PHE A 6 -19.26 7.53 6.88
N ALA A 7 -20.49 7.45 7.43
CA ALA A 7 -21.59 6.74 6.80
C ALA A 7 -22.01 7.36 5.46
N ASP A 8 -22.06 8.70 5.38
CA ASP A 8 -22.38 9.43 4.14
C ASP A 8 -21.30 9.21 3.07
N ILE A 9 -20.01 9.31 3.45
CA ILE A 9 -18.88 9.02 2.55
C ILE A 9 -18.95 7.59 2.01
N LYS A 10 -19.21 6.61 2.88
CA LYS A 10 -19.38 5.21 2.48
C LYS A 10 -20.47 5.06 1.43
N GLN A 11 -21.63 5.68 1.64
CA GLN A 11 -22.76 5.56 0.72
C GLN A 11 -22.46 6.23 -0.63
N GLN A 12 -21.81 7.39 -0.64
CA GLN A 12 -21.41 8.08 -1.88
C GLN A 12 -20.43 7.25 -2.72
N PHE A 13 -19.41 6.66 -2.08
CA PHE A 13 -18.47 5.79 -2.77
C PHE A 13 -19.14 4.52 -3.29
N GLN A 14 -20.07 3.95 -2.52
CA GLN A 14 -20.78 2.74 -2.91
C GLN A 14 -21.67 2.96 -4.13
N THR A 15 -22.42 4.07 -4.17
CA THR A 15 -23.18 4.46 -5.38
C THR A 15 -22.26 4.63 -6.59
N LEU A 16 -21.10 5.28 -6.40
CA LEU A 16 -20.19 5.54 -7.52
C LEU A 16 -19.55 4.26 -8.06
N ILE A 17 -19.30 3.27 -7.20
CA ILE A 17 -18.83 1.94 -7.59
C ILE A 17 -19.94 1.17 -8.31
N ASP A 18 -21.15 1.18 -7.76
CA ASP A 18 -22.28 0.40 -8.29
C ASP A 18 -22.78 0.95 -9.64
N GLU A 19 -22.85 2.28 -9.79
CA GLU A 19 -23.38 2.92 -11.00
C GLU A 19 -22.30 3.17 -12.06
N TYR A 20 -21.05 3.42 -11.65
CA TYR A 20 -19.98 3.88 -12.54
C TYR A 20 -18.70 3.03 -12.48
N GLY A 21 -18.73 1.84 -11.88
CA GLY A 21 -17.55 0.99 -11.65
C GLY A 21 -16.71 0.64 -12.90
N TYR A 22 -17.30 0.66 -14.09
CA TYR A 22 -16.57 0.44 -15.37
C TYR A 22 -15.83 1.68 -15.88
N THR A 23 -16.16 2.86 -15.36
CA THR A 23 -15.51 4.13 -15.72
C THR A 23 -14.24 4.32 -14.89
N GLU A 24 -13.30 5.12 -15.38
CA GLU A 24 -12.10 5.47 -14.60
C GLU A 24 -12.44 6.16 -13.28
N ALA A 25 -13.53 6.94 -13.22
CA ALA A 25 -14.02 7.54 -11.98
C ALA A 25 -14.44 6.47 -10.96
N GLY A 26 -15.20 5.46 -11.39
CA GLY A 26 -15.58 4.31 -10.56
C GLY A 26 -14.39 3.53 -10.02
N LYS A 27 -13.38 3.30 -10.86
CA LYS A 27 -12.16 2.61 -10.44
C LYS A 27 -11.33 3.44 -9.45
N MET A 28 -11.21 4.75 -9.68
CA MET A 28 -10.54 5.65 -8.73
C MET A 28 -11.26 5.73 -7.40
N ALA A 29 -12.59 5.60 -7.41
CA ALA A 29 -13.40 5.54 -6.20
C ALA A 29 -13.08 4.32 -5.34
N LEU A 30 -12.79 3.16 -5.96
CA LEU A 30 -12.31 1.98 -5.23
C LEU A 30 -11.00 2.29 -4.49
N LEU A 31 -10.01 2.88 -5.17
CA LEU A 31 -8.72 3.25 -4.55
C LEU A 31 -8.89 4.23 -3.37
N ASN A 32 -9.68 5.29 -3.58
CA ASN A 32 -9.89 6.32 -2.57
C ASN A 32 -10.66 5.77 -1.37
N TYR A 33 -11.74 5.00 -1.63
CA TYR A 33 -12.53 4.42 -0.56
C TYR A 33 -11.75 3.38 0.24
N ALA A 34 -10.92 2.57 -0.44
CA ALA A 34 -10.03 1.63 0.23
C ALA A 34 -9.06 2.34 1.20
N GLY A 35 -8.50 3.49 0.78
CA GLY A 35 -7.63 4.30 1.63
C GLY A 35 -8.34 4.90 2.84
N ILE A 36 -9.59 5.33 2.67
CA ILE A 36 -10.43 5.82 3.77
C ILE A 36 -10.74 4.68 4.76
N CYS A 37 -11.10 3.50 4.28
CA CYS A 37 -11.29 2.30 5.11
C CYS A 37 -10.01 1.94 5.88
N TYR A 38 -8.84 2.01 5.23
CA TYR A 38 -7.56 1.79 5.89
C TYR A 38 -7.33 2.78 7.04
N GLN A 39 -7.53 4.08 6.78
CA GLN A 39 -7.32 5.15 7.76
C GLN A 39 -8.28 5.07 8.95
N THR A 40 -9.48 4.53 8.74
CA THR A 40 -10.52 4.39 9.78
C THR A 40 -10.48 3.04 10.49
N GLY A 41 -9.52 2.18 10.16
CA GLY A 41 -9.32 0.88 10.81
C GLY A 41 -10.19 -0.26 10.26
N ASP A 42 -11.03 0.00 9.26
CA ASP A 42 -11.80 -1.03 8.56
C ASP A 42 -10.90 -1.76 7.54
N HIS A 43 -9.94 -2.51 8.07
CA HIS A 43 -8.90 -3.16 7.27
C HIS A 43 -9.45 -4.29 6.39
N ASP A 44 -10.52 -4.98 6.80
CA ASP A 44 -11.17 -6.00 5.97
C ASP A 44 -11.76 -5.36 4.72
N ARG A 45 -12.55 -4.29 4.90
CA ARG A 45 -13.14 -3.59 3.76
C ARG A 45 -12.09 -2.92 2.88
N SER A 46 -11.06 -2.35 3.49
CA SER A 46 -9.94 -1.76 2.77
C SER A 46 -9.27 -2.78 1.84
N LEU A 47 -9.02 -3.99 2.33
CA LEU A 47 -8.40 -5.05 1.54
C LEU A 47 -9.27 -5.47 0.35
N GLU A 48 -10.56 -5.69 0.55
CA GLU A 48 -11.52 -6.02 -0.51
C GLU A 48 -11.57 -4.95 -1.62
N LEU A 49 -11.59 -3.67 -1.22
CA LEU A 49 -11.65 -2.55 -2.14
C LEU A 49 -10.34 -2.37 -2.91
N TYR A 50 -9.19 -2.52 -2.24
CA TYR A 50 -7.90 -2.48 -2.93
C TYR A 50 -7.71 -3.67 -3.89
N GLN A 51 -8.17 -4.87 -3.54
CA GLN A 51 -8.17 -6.02 -4.47
C GLN A 51 -9.03 -5.73 -5.71
N SER A 52 -10.22 -5.17 -5.50
CA SER A 52 -11.12 -4.78 -6.59
C SER A 52 -10.50 -3.68 -7.46
N ALA A 53 -9.81 -2.70 -6.85
CA ALA A 53 -9.08 -1.66 -7.57
C ALA A 53 -7.91 -2.25 -8.39
N HIS A 54 -7.13 -3.15 -7.79
CA HIS A 54 -6.00 -3.80 -8.46
C HIS A 54 -6.44 -4.55 -9.73
N GLU A 55 -7.56 -5.28 -9.64
CA GLU A 55 -8.19 -5.96 -10.77
C GLU A 55 -8.69 -4.98 -11.83
N ALA A 56 -9.44 -3.95 -11.40
CA ALA A 56 -10.03 -2.98 -12.31
C ALA A 56 -8.99 -2.14 -13.09
N PHE A 57 -7.79 -1.98 -12.51
CA PHE A 57 -6.66 -1.29 -13.10
C PHE A 57 -5.62 -2.22 -13.74
N LYS A 58 -5.92 -3.50 -14.02
CA LYS A 58 -4.95 -4.42 -14.68
C LYS A 58 -4.29 -3.87 -15.95
N SER A 59 -5.03 -3.08 -16.74
CA SER A 59 -4.49 -2.44 -17.96
C SER A 59 -3.74 -1.12 -17.70
N ASN A 60 -3.72 -0.64 -16.45
CA ASN A 60 -2.99 0.54 -16.02
C ASN A 60 -2.05 0.17 -14.86
N PRO A 61 -0.81 -0.25 -15.17
CA PRO A 61 0.14 -0.73 -14.17
C PRO A 61 0.39 0.26 -13.03
N HIS A 62 0.37 1.56 -13.29
CA HIS A 62 0.58 2.56 -12.25
C HIS A 62 -0.47 2.49 -11.13
N PHE A 63 -1.75 2.51 -11.49
CA PHE A 63 -2.84 2.43 -10.51
C PHE A 63 -3.00 1.02 -9.91
N SER A 64 -2.71 -0.01 -10.69
CA SER A 64 -2.67 -1.39 -10.20
C SER A 64 -1.62 -1.57 -9.09
N GLN A 65 -0.43 -0.99 -9.26
CA GLN A 65 0.65 -1.03 -8.25
C GLN A 65 0.34 -0.15 -7.03
N LEU A 66 -0.38 0.97 -7.20
CA LEU A 66 -0.89 1.76 -6.07
C LEU A 66 -1.86 0.96 -5.21
N ALA A 67 -2.79 0.22 -5.85
CA ALA A 67 -3.70 -0.67 -5.14
C ALA A 67 -2.94 -1.77 -4.40
N LEU A 68 -1.97 -2.41 -5.06
CA LEU A 68 -1.15 -3.48 -4.48
C LEU A 68 -0.37 -3.00 -3.25
N ASN A 69 0.21 -1.79 -3.32
CA ASN A 69 0.84 -1.14 -2.18
C ASN A 69 -0.15 -0.90 -1.04
N GLY A 70 -1.36 -0.42 -1.33
CA GLY A 70 -2.43 -0.29 -0.34
C GLY A 70 -2.82 -1.61 0.34
N MET A 71 -2.88 -2.71 -0.42
CA MET A 71 -3.09 -4.06 0.13
C MET A 71 -1.97 -4.45 1.09
N ALA A 72 -0.71 -4.18 0.73
CA ALA A 72 0.45 -4.50 1.56
C ALA A 72 0.41 -3.78 2.91
N TYR A 73 0.11 -2.47 2.91
CA TYR A 73 -0.12 -1.70 4.13
C TYR A 73 -1.26 -2.25 4.97
N THR A 74 -2.37 -2.61 4.32
CA THR A 74 -3.55 -3.14 5.00
C THR A 74 -3.26 -4.48 5.67
N GLN A 75 -2.52 -5.38 5.00
CA GLN A 75 -2.10 -6.65 5.58
C GLN A 75 -1.15 -6.45 6.77
N ALA A 76 -0.21 -5.50 6.67
CA ALA A 76 0.69 -5.17 7.77
C ALA A 76 -0.10 -4.63 8.99
N ALA A 77 -1.09 -3.77 8.77
CA ALA A 77 -1.95 -3.26 9.84
C ALA A 77 -2.79 -4.35 10.52
N LYS A 78 -3.14 -5.42 9.79
CA LYS A 78 -3.81 -6.61 10.32
C LYS A 78 -2.87 -7.57 11.07
N GLY A 79 -1.56 -7.32 11.07
CA GLY A 79 -0.54 -8.22 11.62
C GLY A 79 -0.22 -9.42 10.73
N ASN A 80 -0.67 -9.40 9.46
CA ASN A 80 -0.37 -10.43 8.48
C ASN A 80 0.97 -10.15 7.79
N ASP A 81 2.04 -10.09 8.59
CA ASP A 81 3.34 -9.57 8.16
C ASP A 81 3.94 -10.32 6.95
N GLN A 82 3.77 -11.65 6.89
CA GLN A 82 4.29 -12.44 5.77
C GLN A 82 3.59 -12.12 4.45
N GLU A 83 2.29 -11.86 4.49
CA GLU A 83 1.53 -11.49 3.31
C GLU A 83 1.85 -10.05 2.89
N ALA A 84 1.99 -9.14 3.87
CA ALA A 84 2.46 -7.78 3.61
C ALA A 84 3.85 -7.77 2.95
N ILE A 85 4.79 -8.58 3.43
CA ILE A 85 6.12 -8.75 2.84
C ILE A 85 5.99 -9.21 1.38
N SER A 86 5.19 -10.23 1.11
CA SER A 86 5.01 -10.74 -0.26
C SER A 86 4.45 -9.67 -1.21
N LEU A 87 3.48 -8.89 -0.75
CA LEU A 87 2.89 -7.81 -1.54
C LEU A 87 3.88 -6.66 -1.76
N PHE A 88 4.62 -6.24 -0.74
CA PHE A 88 5.65 -5.21 -0.92
C PHE A 88 6.78 -5.67 -1.86
N GLN A 89 7.15 -6.96 -1.86
CA GLN A 89 8.12 -7.49 -2.82
C GLN A 89 7.64 -7.31 -4.28
N GLN A 90 6.37 -7.59 -4.56
CA GLN A 90 5.78 -7.36 -5.88
C GLN A 90 5.80 -5.87 -6.25
N VAL A 91 5.51 -4.98 -5.30
CA VAL A 91 5.62 -3.52 -5.54
C VAL A 91 7.06 -3.09 -5.85
N VAL A 92 8.07 -3.72 -5.23
CA VAL A 92 9.49 -3.45 -5.52
C VAL A 92 9.88 -3.89 -6.94
N GLU A 93 9.25 -4.94 -7.47
CA GLU A 93 9.50 -5.46 -8.81
C GLU A 93 8.93 -4.52 -9.88
N ASP A 94 7.66 -4.12 -9.75
CA ASP A 94 6.91 -3.48 -10.85
C ASP A 94 6.41 -2.06 -10.56
N GLY A 95 6.60 -1.55 -9.34
CA GLY A 95 6.14 -0.22 -8.94
C GLY A 95 6.86 0.95 -9.62
N SER A 96 6.32 2.16 -9.47
CA SER A 96 7.07 3.38 -9.81
C SER A 96 8.28 3.56 -8.88
N PRO A 97 9.32 4.33 -9.25
CA PRO A 97 10.48 4.55 -8.37
C PRO A 97 10.11 5.00 -6.96
N ALA A 98 9.10 5.87 -6.83
CA ALA A 98 8.59 6.32 -5.53
C ALA A 98 7.97 5.17 -4.71
N LEU A 99 7.17 4.31 -5.36
CA LEU A 99 6.58 3.14 -4.70
C LEU A 99 7.62 2.09 -4.33
N LYS A 100 8.61 1.85 -5.20
CA LYS A 100 9.72 0.91 -4.92
C LYS A 100 10.51 1.36 -3.69
N ALA A 101 10.86 2.64 -3.59
CA ALA A 101 11.55 3.19 -2.43
C ALA A 101 10.72 3.02 -1.14
N GLN A 102 9.43 3.37 -1.19
CA GLN A 102 8.51 3.21 -0.06
C GLN A 102 8.37 1.73 0.36
N ALA A 103 8.21 0.82 -0.60
CA ALA A 103 8.06 -0.61 -0.34
C ALA A 103 9.34 -1.23 0.25
N LEU A 104 10.53 -0.84 -0.25
CA LEU A 104 11.81 -1.27 0.35
C LEU A 104 11.95 -0.80 1.80
N PHE A 105 11.50 0.41 2.11
CA PHE A 105 11.51 0.91 3.48
C PHE A 105 10.63 0.07 4.40
N GLN A 106 9.41 -0.24 3.95
CA GLN A 106 8.48 -1.09 4.70
C GLN A 106 8.96 -2.53 4.84
N LEU A 107 9.56 -3.10 3.79
CA LEU A 107 10.21 -4.41 3.87
C LEU A 107 11.33 -4.41 4.91
N GLY A 108 12.16 -3.36 4.94
CA GLY A 108 13.17 -3.18 5.98
C GLY A 108 12.57 -3.23 7.37
N MET A 109 11.45 -2.53 7.60
CA MET A 109 10.76 -2.54 8.89
C MET A 109 10.17 -3.91 9.25
N LEU A 110 9.40 -4.50 8.34
CA LEU A 110 8.73 -5.79 8.55
C LEU A 110 9.72 -6.92 8.75
N TYR A 111 10.83 -6.95 7.99
CA TYR A 111 11.87 -7.95 8.21
C TYR A 111 12.53 -7.81 9.58
N SER A 112 12.75 -6.59 10.06
CA SER A 112 13.28 -6.38 11.42
C SER A 112 12.30 -6.89 12.48
N GLN A 113 11.01 -6.55 12.34
CA GLN A 113 9.94 -6.96 13.26
C GLN A 113 9.75 -8.49 13.30
N THR A 114 9.87 -9.15 12.15
CA THR A 114 9.71 -10.60 12.01
C THR A 114 10.99 -11.41 12.29
N GLY A 115 12.04 -10.78 12.83
CA GLY A 115 13.27 -11.48 13.24
C GLY A 115 14.23 -11.82 12.10
N ASN A 116 14.19 -11.07 11.00
CA ASN A 116 15.07 -11.22 9.83
C ASN A 116 15.97 -9.97 9.63
N PRO A 117 16.88 -9.67 10.57
CA PRO A 117 17.69 -8.44 10.53
C PRO A 117 18.60 -8.34 9.30
N GLU A 118 19.09 -9.47 8.76
CA GLU A 118 19.90 -9.47 7.54
C GLU A 118 19.09 -9.01 6.33
N LYS A 119 17.87 -9.51 6.16
CA LYS A 119 16.96 -9.08 5.07
C LYS A 119 16.52 -7.64 5.26
N SER A 120 16.31 -7.23 6.52
CA SER A 120 16.00 -5.83 6.86
C SER A 120 17.10 -4.89 6.38
N ARG A 121 18.35 -5.19 6.73
CA ARG A 121 19.52 -4.43 6.30
C ARG A 121 19.66 -4.40 4.78
N GLN A 122 19.51 -5.54 4.10
CA GLN A 122 19.56 -5.62 2.64
C GLN A 122 18.50 -4.72 1.97
N ALA A 123 17.27 -4.69 2.50
CA ALA A 123 16.21 -3.84 1.97
C ALA A 123 16.54 -2.35 2.11
N TYR A 124 17.06 -1.93 3.27
CA TYR A 124 17.50 -0.55 3.48
C TYR A 124 18.73 -0.17 2.64
N GLU A 125 19.73 -1.05 2.52
CA GLU A 125 20.92 -0.82 1.69
C GLU A 125 20.53 -0.64 0.22
N ARG A 126 19.64 -1.51 -0.28
CA ARG A 126 19.11 -1.39 -1.64
C ARG A 126 18.33 -0.09 -1.83
N LEU A 127 17.54 0.33 -0.84
CA LEU A 127 16.83 1.61 -0.90
C LEU A 127 17.80 2.78 -1.05
N VAL A 128 18.84 2.82 -0.21
CA VAL A 128 19.84 3.90 -0.21
C VAL A 128 20.68 3.91 -1.50
N SER A 129 20.95 2.73 -2.07
CA SER A 129 21.67 2.57 -3.33
C SER A 129 20.84 3.00 -4.54
N ASP A 130 19.63 2.44 -4.66
CA ASP A 130 18.83 2.55 -5.89
C ASP A 130 17.96 3.82 -5.89
N PHE A 131 17.67 4.38 -4.70
CA PHE A 131 16.75 5.49 -4.49
C PHE A 131 17.30 6.51 -3.47
N SER A 132 18.56 6.92 -3.67
CA SER A 132 19.29 7.85 -2.78
C SER A 132 18.57 9.19 -2.55
N ASP A 133 17.78 9.63 -3.52
CA ASP A 133 17.07 10.92 -3.49
C ASP A 133 15.65 10.79 -2.92
N SER A 134 15.23 9.57 -2.57
CA SER A 134 13.92 9.35 -1.96
C SER A 134 13.87 9.92 -0.54
N ILE A 135 12.67 10.34 -0.12
CA ILE A 135 12.42 10.78 1.26
C ILE A 135 12.72 9.70 2.32
N PHE A 136 12.85 8.44 1.89
CA PHE A 136 13.12 7.29 2.75
C PHE A 136 14.61 6.97 2.88
N ALA A 137 15.49 7.58 2.07
CA ALA A 137 16.91 7.28 2.04
C ALA A 137 17.60 7.58 3.38
N GLU A 138 17.44 8.78 3.92
CA GLU A 138 18.05 9.16 5.20
C GLU A 138 17.51 8.35 6.40
N PRO A 139 16.19 8.13 6.54
CA PRO A 139 15.66 7.19 7.52
C PRO A 139 16.26 5.78 7.38
N ALA A 140 16.42 5.27 6.15
CA ALA A 140 17.01 3.96 5.89
C ALA A 140 18.50 3.90 6.29
N ARG A 141 19.31 4.93 5.96
CA ARG A 141 20.71 5.03 6.41
C ARG A 141 20.83 4.90 7.92
N SER A 142 19.97 5.62 8.65
CA SER A 142 19.95 5.60 10.11
C SER A 142 19.68 4.21 10.68
N ARG A 143 18.83 3.42 10.00
CA ARG A 143 18.51 2.02 10.38
C ARG A 143 19.63 1.03 10.05
N ILE A 144 20.52 1.35 9.10
CA ILE A 144 21.68 0.50 8.77
C ILE A 144 22.81 0.70 9.80
N SER A 145 23.00 1.94 10.26
CA SER A 145 24.11 2.34 11.12
C SER A 145 23.85 2.21 12.63
N GLY A 146 22.58 2.12 13.04
CA GLY A 146 22.17 1.96 14.43
C GLY A 146 22.06 0.51 14.84
#